data_AF-A0A850M358-F1
#
_entry.id   AF-A0A850M358-F1
#
_cell.length_a   1.000
_cell.length_b   1.000
_cell.length_c   1.000
_cell.angle_alpha   90.00
_cell.angle_beta   90.00
_cell.angle_gamma   90.00
#
_symmetry.space_group_name_H-M   'P 1'
#
loop_
_entity.id
_entity.type
_entity.pdbx_description
1 polymer ?
#
loop_
_entity_poly.entity_id
_entity_poly.type
_entity_poly.pdbx_seq_one_letter_code
_entity_poly.pdbx_strand_id
1 'polypeptide(L)'
;MVTDKEFLQVLRHDLHKIEAPGALAHGAAIPDDAAREVDGVAAWLSRNFLREPFMDKLYRKSLIFPMRNLENPRALINQHKAEVAELFEESDAVQLHELVLTSKLLNFFSEARHYPYTSLKYHILLTCALYFNLTHNYKLNELYLCENPPVTSPFQVIYSDGARTWAILPKRREDGLTRVQARFCTSWDRRRELIFGGDYRILGGFLSSIGSWSTALAVIEDFQELVDCC
;
A
#
# COMPACT_ATOMS: atom_id res chain seq x y z
N MET A 1 7.27 24.04 2.12
CA MET A 1 7.95 22.83 1.61
C MET A 1 7.70 21.76 2.63
N VAL A 2 7.16 20.61 2.21
CA VAL A 2 7.00 19.47 3.11
C VAL A 2 8.39 18.99 3.51
N THR A 3 8.59 18.72 4.79
CA THR A 3 9.87 18.33 5.39
C THR A 3 9.99 16.81 5.47
N ASP A 4 11.21 16.28 5.47
CA ASP A 4 11.45 14.85 5.67
C ASP A 4 10.81 14.32 6.96
N LYS A 5 10.72 15.17 8.00
CA LYS A 5 10.06 14.85 9.27
C LYS A 5 8.55 14.61 9.13
N GLU A 6 7.88 15.27 8.21
CA GLU A 6 6.44 15.05 7.95
C GLU A 6 6.23 13.70 7.25
N PHE A 7 7.04 13.39 6.24
CA PHE A 7 7.00 12.08 5.57
C PHE A 7 7.33 10.92 6.51
N LEU A 8 8.30 11.10 7.40
CA LEU A 8 8.60 10.10 8.43
C LEU A 8 7.38 9.81 9.31
N GLN A 9 6.62 10.85 9.71
CA GLN A 9 5.40 10.67 10.49
C GLN A 9 4.29 9.98 9.68
N VAL A 10 4.09 10.40 8.42
CA VAL A 10 3.13 9.76 7.52
C VAL A 10 3.45 8.28 7.30
N LEU A 11 4.73 7.90 7.15
CA LEU A 11 5.11 6.50 7.02
C LEU A 11 4.90 5.70 8.31
N ARG A 12 5.06 6.34 9.48
CA ARG A 12 4.91 5.71 10.80
C ARG A 12 3.47 5.66 11.31
N HIS A 13 2.54 6.42 10.72
CA HIS A 13 1.21 6.69 11.29
C HIS A 13 0.47 5.42 11.75
N ASP A 14 0.62 4.36 10.97
CA ASP A 14 -0.12 3.12 11.12
C ASP A 14 0.73 1.93 11.57
N LEU A 15 2.05 2.12 11.78
CA LEU A 15 2.94 1.05 12.27
C LEU A 15 2.55 0.56 13.67
N HIS A 16 1.84 1.38 14.44
CA HIS A 16 1.32 1.01 15.76
C HIS A 16 0.42 -0.24 15.75
N LYS A 17 -0.15 -0.57 14.59
CA LYS A 17 -1.00 -1.75 14.36
C LYS A 17 -0.26 -3.09 14.46
N ILE A 18 1.06 -3.08 14.40
CA ILE A 18 1.90 -4.29 14.56
C ILE A 18 2.05 -4.66 16.04
N GLU A 19 1.64 -3.79 16.98
CA GLU A 19 1.74 -4.02 18.43
C GLU A 19 3.16 -4.43 18.88
N ALA A 20 4.19 -3.84 18.27
CA ALA A 20 5.60 -4.09 18.60
C ALA A 20 6.16 -3.06 19.59
N PRO A 21 7.23 -3.39 20.33
CA PRO A 21 7.96 -2.41 21.14
C PRO A 21 8.41 -1.22 20.28
N GLY A 22 8.23 0.01 20.77
CA GLY A 22 8.56 1.23 20.02
C GLY A 22 7.40 1.81 19.19
N ALA A 23 6.25 1.13 19.14
CA ALA A 23 5.04 1.65 18.51
C ALA A 23 4.57 2.98 19.13
N LEU A 24 4.43 4.00 18.28
CA LEU A 24 3.79 5.25 18.66
C LEU A 24 2.31 5.00 18.95
N ALA A 25 1.73 5.73 19.91
CA ALA A 25 0.28 5.73 20.05
C ALA A 25 -0.37 6.37 18.81
N HIS A 26 -1.50 5.84 18.35
CA HIS A 26 -2.20 6.30 17.13
C HIS A 26 -2.34 7.83 17.04
N GLY A 27 -2.73 8.49 18.14
CA GLY A 27 -2.91 9.95 18.18
C GLY A 27 -1.62 10.77 18.04
N ALA A 28 -0.45 10.18 18.30
CA ALA A 28 0.86 10.83 18.14
C ALA A 28 1.46 10.61 16.75
N ALA A 29 0.82 9.79 15.91
CA ALA A 29 1.40 9.26 14.69
C ALA A 29 0.96 10.04 13.43
N ILE A 30 -0.06 10.91 13.52
CA ILE A 30 -0.54 11.74 12.41
C ILE A 30 -0.06 13.19 12.61
N PRO A 31 0.75 13.75 11.69
CA PRO A 31 1.47 15.01 11.89
C PRO A 31 0.55 16.25 11.92
N ASP A 32 -0.51 16.25 11.11
CA ASP A 32 -1.35 17.42 10.88
C ASP A 32 -2.75 17.02 10.33
N ASP A 33 -3.63 18.00 10.16
CA ASP A 33 -4.98 17.79 9.63
C ASP A 33 -5.00 17.33 8.17
N ALA A 34 -4.02 17.75 7.36
CA ALA A 34 -3.92 17.32 5.97
C ALA A 34 -3.55 15.84 5.87
N ALA A 35 -2.62 15.36 6.70
CA ALA A 35 -2.27 13.96 6.81
C ALA A 35 -3.47 13.11 7.28
N ARG A 36 -4.29 13.63 8.19
CA ARG A 36 -5.52 12.96 8.62
C ARG A 36 -6.55 12.86 7.50
N GLU A 37 -6.73 13.92 6.73
CA GLU A 37 -7.61 13.92 5.57
C GLU A 37 -7.13 12.92 4.52
N VAL A 38 -5.83 12.93 4.22
CA VAL A 38 -5.21 12.00 3.27
C VAL A 38 -5.34 10.55 3.70
N ASP A 39 -5.10 10.24 4.99
CA ASP A 39 -5.32 8.89 5.54
C ASP A 39 -6.77 8.45 5.34
N GLY A 40 -7.73 9.35 5.55
CA GLY A 40 -9.15 9.11 5.25
C GLY A 40 -9.41 8.79 3.77
N VAL A 41 -8.75 9.48 2.84
CA VAL A 41 -8.85 9.21 1.39
C VAL A 41 -8.22 7.85 1.05
N ALA A 42 -7.04 7.54 1.60
CA ALA A 42 -6.37 6.25 1.40
C ALA A 42 -7.22 5.09 1.94
N ALA A 43 -7.77 5.25 3.15
CA ALA A 43 -8.72 4.32 3.74
C ALA A 43 -9.96 4.13 2.88
N TRP A 44 -10.51 5.21 2.31
CA TRP A 44 -11.63 5.09 1.37
C TRP A 44 -11.25 4.27 0.13
N LEU A 45 -10.11 4.55 -0.51
CA LEU A 45 -9.62 3.76 -1.66
C LEU A 45 -9.39 2.28 -1.32
N SER A 46 -8.88 2.00 -0.13
CA SER A 46 -8.59 0.65 0.36
C SER A 46 -9.82 -0.13 0.82
N ARG A 47 -10.88 0.53 1.29
CA ARG A 47 -12.08 -0.14 1.84
C ARG A 47 -13.21 -0.34 0.82
N ASN A 48 -12.94 -0.06 -0.46
CA ASN A 48 -13.86 -0.30 -1.59
C ASN A 48 -13.96 -1.79 -1.99
N PHE A 49 -14.05 -2.70 -1.01
CA PHE A 49 -14.13 -4.14 -1.25
C PHE A 49 -15.02 -4.84 -0.21
N LEU A 50 -14.91 -6.16 -0.10
CA LEU A 50 -15.67 -6.99 0.83
C LEU A 50 -15.42 -6.56 2.27
N ARG A 51 -16.51 -6.13 2.93
CA ARG A 51 -16.55 -5.95 4.38
C ARG A 51 -16.90 -7.28 5.04
N GLU A 52 -16.18 -7.60 6.10
CA GLU A 52 -16.42 -8.79 6.92
C GLU A 52 -16.87 -8.42 8.35
N PRO A 53 -17.41 -9.41 9.10
CA PRO A 53 -17.55 -9.30 10.55
C PRO A 53 -16.25 -8.83 11.22
N PHE A 54 -16.39 -8.24 12.40
CA PHE A 54 -15.23 -7.75 13.15
C PHE A 54 -14.26 -8.89 13.44
N MET A 55 -12.99 -8.68 13.09
CA MET A 55 -11.90 -9.61 13.41
C MET A 55 -11.10 -9.08 14.60
N ASP A 56 -10.91 -9.90 15.63
CA ASP A 56 -10.12 -9.51 16.81
C ASP A 56 -8.66 -9.21 16.46
N LYS A 57 -8.10 -9.97 15.51
CA LYS A 57 -6.73 -9.84 15.02
C LYS A 57 -6.71 -9.04 13.73
N LEU A 58 -5.73 -8.14 13.61
CA LEU A 58 -5.53 -7.31 12.42
C LEU A 58 -4.69 -8.02 11.34
N TYR A 59 -4.94 -9.31 11.13
CA TYR A 59 -4.26 -10.06 10.10
C TYR A 59 -4.91 -9.92 8.74
N ARG A 60 -4.08 -9.91 7.71
CA ARG A 60 -4.55 -9.97 6.34
C ARG A 60 -4.89 -11.41 5.96
N LYS A 61 -6.08 -11.59 5.39
CA LYS A 61 -6.46 -12.76 4.61
C LYS A 61 -5.96 -12.56 3.17
N SER A 62 -5.12 -13.48 2.68
CA SER A 62 -4.70 -13.45 1.28
C SER A 62 -5.77 -14.10 0.38
N LEU A 63 -5.99 -13.52 -0.78
CA LEU A 63 -6.83 -14.10 -1.83
C LEU A 63 -6.09 -15.13 -2.70
N ILE A 64 -4.75 -15.10 -2.69
CA ILE A 64 -3.89 -16.05 -3.40
C ILE A 64 -3.53 -17.24 -2.50
N PHE A 65 -3.22 -16.95 -1.23
CA PHE A 65 -2.85 -17.96 -0.23
C PHE A 65 -3.90 -18.03 0.88
N PRO A 66 -5.02 -18.75 0.70
CA PRO A 66 -6.11 -18.79 1.69
C PRO A 66 -5.68 -19.39 3.04
N MET A 67 -4.59 -20.16 3.07
CA MET A 67 -4.01 -20.77 4.27
C MET A 67 -2.81 -19.99 4.82
N ARG A 68 -2.50 -18.81 4.28
CA ARG A 68 -1.44 -17.92 4.81
C ARG A 68 -1.88 -17.35 6.16
N ASN A 69 -0.92 -17.21 7.09
CA ASN A 69 -1.10 -16.59 8.41
C ASN A 69 -2.01 -17.35 9.38
N LEU A 70 -1.86 -18.68 9.48
CA LEU A 70 -2.48 -19.47 10.56
C LEU A 70 -1.81 -19.23 11.94
N GLU A 71 -0.68 -18.53 11.95
CA GLU A 71 0.08 -18.25 13.17
C GLU A 71 -0.51 -17.09 13.99
N ASN A 72 -0.03 -16.91 15.22
CA ASN A 72 -0.42 -15.79 16.07
C ASN A 72 0.48 -14.55 15.84
N PRO A 73 0.00 -13.32 16.10
CA PRO A 73 0.74 -12.06 15.82
C PRO A 73 2.16 -12.06 16.36
N ARG A 74 2.33 -12.60 17.56
CA ARG A 74 3.61 -12.62 18.26
C ARG A 74 4.63 -13.55 17.60
N ALA A 75 4.21 -14.70 17.10
CA ALA A 75 5.09 -15.63 16.39
C ALA A 75 5.67 -14.97 15.13
N LEU A 76 4.82 -14.32 14.35
CA LEU A 76 5.23 -13.62 13.14
C LEU A 76 6.16 -12.43 13.44
N ILE A 77 5.82 -11.61 14.44
CA ILE A 77 6.69 -10.50 14.90
C ILE A 77 8.06 -11.04 15.35
N ASN A 78 8.09 -12.17 16.07
CA ASN A 78 9.35 -12.77 16.49
C ASN A 78 10.17 -13.31 15.32
N GLN A 79 9.51 -13.87 14.30
CA GLN A 79 10.17 -14.33 13.06
C GLN A 79 10.77 -13.15 12.27
N HIS A 80 10.11 -11.99 12.29
CA HIS A 80 10.51 -10.77 11.59
C HIS A 80 11.15 -9.71 12.51
N LYS A 81 11.77 -10.12 13.62
CA LYS A 81 12.25 -9.18 14.66
C LYS A 81 13.24 -8.13 14.13
N ALA A 82 14.10 -8.51 13.19
CA ALA A 82 15.05 -7.58 12.57
C ALA A 82 14.34 -6.51 11.74
N GLU A 83 13.40 -6.92 10.88
CA GLU A 83 12.56 -6.03 10.07
C GLU A 83 11.71 -5.08 10.95
N VAL A 84 11.21 -5.59 12.09
CA VAL A 84 10.53 -4.75 13.10
C VAL A 84 11.48 -3.69 13.66
N ALA A 85 12.71 -4.05 14.02
CA ALA A 85 13.65 -3.06 14.54
C ALA A 85 13.94 -1.98 13.49
N GLU A 86 14.23 -2.38 12.24
CA GLU A 86 14.50 -1.47 11.13
C GLU A 86 13.33 -0.51 10.87
N LEU A 87 12.09 -1.01 10.78
CA LEU A 87 10.90 -0.18 10.52
C LEU A 87 10.63 0.88 11.60
N PHE A 88 10.94 0.60 12.87
CA PHE A 88 10.62 1.49 13.99
C PHE A 88 11.79 2.41 14.38
N GLU A 89 13.03 2.00 14.12
CA GLU A 89 14.22 2.78 14.44
C GLU A 89 14.64 3.72 13.30
N GLU A 90 14.30 3.42 12.04
CA GLU A 90 14.71 4.21 10.88
C GLU A 90 14.18 5.65 10.95
N SER A 91 15.10 6.62 10.85
CA SER A 91 14.86 8.05 11.03
C SER A 91 14.89 8.86 9.73
N ASP A 92 15.40 8.28 8.65
CA ASP A 92 15.37 8.84 7.30
C ASP A 92 14.09 8.41 6.59
N ALA A 93 13.33 9.38 6.08
CA ALA A 93 12.03 9.11 5.47
C ALA A 93 12.15 8.32 4.16
N VAL A 94 13.21 8.53 3.39
CA VAL A 94 13.42 7.82 2.11
C VAL A 94 13.78 6.37 2.38
N GLN A 95 14.67 6.11 3.34
CA GLN A 95 15.00 4.75 3.77
C GLN A 95 13.79 4.05 4.39
N LEU A 96 13.00 4.75 5.22
CA LEU A 96 11.78 4.16 5.77
C LEU A 96 10.74 3.84 4.68
N HIS A 97 10.61 4.69 3.66
CA HIS A 97 9.73 4.40 2.52
C HIS A 97 10.17 3.12 1.81
N GLU A 98 11.47 2.95 1.55
CA GLU A 98 12.02 1.74 0.94
C GLU A 98 11.82 0.50 1.82
N LEU A 99 12.01 0.61 3.14
CA LEU A 99 11.72 -0.47 4.10
C LEU A 99 10.24 -0.85 4.06
N VAL A 100 9.32 0.13 4.03
CA VAL A 100 7.89 -0.15 3.90
C VAL A 100 7.58 -0.82 2.55
N LEU A 101 8.18 -0.33 1.46
CA LEU A 101 7.98 -0.83 0.10
C LEU A 101 8.45 -2.29 -0.05
N THR A 102 9.51 -2.68 0.65
CA THR A 102 10.08 -4.03 0.59
C THR A 102 9.61 -4.94 1.73
N SER A 103 8.92 -4.39 2.74
CA SER A 103 8.46 -5.14 3.90
C SER A 103 7.51 -6.27 3.52
N LYS A 104 7.85 -7.49 3.96
CA LYS A 104 6.94 -8.65 3.92
C LYS A 104 6.05 -8.66 5.15
N LEU A 105 6.58 -8.24 6.30
CA LEU A 105 5.85 -8.20 7.55
C LEU A 105 4.58 -7.35 7.45
N LEU A 106 4.69 -6.12 6.93
CA LEU A 106 3.56 -5.21 6.79
C LEU A 106 2.48 -5.75 5.87
N ASN A 107 2.83 -6.60 4.90
CA ASN A 107 1.86 -7.22 4.02
C ASN A 107 1.11 -8.38 4.70
N PHE A 108 1.51 -8.84 5.89
CA PHE A 108 0.72 -9.82 6.66
C PHE A 108 -0.37 -9.17 7.53
N PHE A 109 -0.31 -7.86 7.76
CA PHE A 109 -1.32 -7.13 8.53
C PHE A 109 -2.36 -6.50 7.61
N SER A 110 -3.62 -6.51 8.04
CA SER A 110 -4.67 -5.76 7.38
C SER A 110 -4.67 -4.30 7.83
N GLU A 111 -5.22 -3.41 7.01
CA GLU A 111 -5.39 -2.01 7.39
C GLU A 111 -6.42 -1.88 8.53
N ALA A 112 -7.52 -2.63 8.43
CA ALA A 112 -8.67 -2.48 9.31
C ALA A 112 -9.39 -3.81 9.59
N ARG A 113 -9.90 -3.95 10.82
CA ARG A 113 -10.53 -5.19 11.34
C ARG A 113 -11.77 -5.67 10.59
N HIS A 114 -12.45 -4.78 9.88
CA HIS A 114 -13.62 -5.11 9.03
C HIS A 114 -13.26 -5.38 7.57
N TYR A 115 -11.99 -5.19 7.20
CA TYR A 115 -11.51 -5.30 5.82
C TYR A 115 -10.27 -6.17 5.77
N PRO A 116 -10.39 -7.47 6.14
CA PRO A 116 -9.23 -8.33 6.35
C PRO A 116 -8.45 -8.62 5.07
N TYR A 117 -8.96 -8.29 3.88
CA TYR A 117 -8.23 -8.43 2.61
C TYR A 117 -7.36 -7.22 2.26
N THR A 118 -7.47 -6.12 3.00
CA THR A 118 -6.59 -4.95 2.84
C THR A 118 -5.20 -5.25 3.36
N SER A 119 -4.21 -4.47 2.94
CA SER A 119 -2.82 -4.60 3.39
C SER A 119 -2.36 -3.31 4.05
N LEU A 120 -1.78 -3.45 5.25
CA LEU A 120 -1.21 -2.33 6.01
C LEU A 120 -0.08 -1.65 5.24
N LYS A 121 0.80 -2.44 4.61
CA LYS A 121 1.87 -1.97 3.72
C LYS A 121 1.33 -0.99 2.68
N TYR A 122 0.36 -1.46 1.90
CA TYR A 122 -0.16 -0.70 0.77
C TYR A 122 -1.03 0.48 1.21
N HIS A 123 -1.69 0.39 2.36
CA HIS A 123 -2.34 1.55 2.96
C HIS A 123 -1.32 2.65 3.27
N ILE A 124 -0.21 2.33 3.96
CA ILE A 124 0.84 3.30 4.29
C ILE A 124 1.44 3.94 3.03
N LEU A 125 1.76 3.13 2.01
CA LEU A 125 2.31 3.62 0.75
C LEU A 125 1.32 4.52 -0.01
N LEU A 126 0.03 4.14 -0.06
CA LEU A 126 -1.02 4.97 -0.67
C LEU A 126 -1.18 6.30 0.09
N THR A 127 -1.21 6.28 1.42
CA THR A 127 -1.27 7.49 2.24
C THR A 127 -0.06 8.39 1.96
N CYS A 128 1.14 7.84 1.88
CA CYS A 128 2.36 8.59 1.58
C CYS A 128 2.31 9.26 0.20
N ALA A 129 1.95 8.50 -0.84
CA ALA A 129 1.88 9.02 -2.20
C ALA A 129 0.77 10.08 -2.37
N LEU A 130 -0.39 9.87 -1.74
CA LEU A 130 -1.45 10.87 -1.74
C LEU A 130 -1.02 12.12 -0.96
N TYR A 131 -0.38 11.97 0.20
CA TYR A 131 0.08 13.11 0.99
C TYR A 131 1.08 13.95 0.21
N PHE A 132 2.06 13.31 -0.46
CA PHE A 132 2.99 13.98 -1.34
C PHE A 132 2.26 14.80 -2.41
N ASN A 133 1.33 14.20 -3.14
CA ASN A 133 0.68 14.89 -4.26
C ASN A 133 -0.28 16.01 -3.79
N LEU A 134 -1.08 15.76 -2.76
CA LEU A 134 -2.08 16.71 -2.29
C LEU A 134 -1.44 17.94 -1.62
N THR A 135 -0.34 17.76 -0.88
CA THR A 135 0.44 18.88 -0.31
C THR A 135 1.14 19.73 -1.38
N HIS A 136 1.32 19.20 -2.58
CA HIS A 136 1.80 19.94 -3.76
C HIS A 136 0.66 20.54 -4.61
N ASN A 137 -0.53 20.72 -4.02
CA ASN A 137 -1.72 21.33 -4.61
C ASN A 137 -2.32 20.58 -5.81
N TYR A 138 -2.01 19.30 -5.97
CA TYR A 138 -2.73 18.45 -6.92
C TYR A 138 -4.01 17.92 -6.28
N LYS A 139 -5.04 17.72 -7.10
CA LYS A 139 -6.30 17.10 -6.68
C LYS A 139 -6.30 15.62 -7.03
N LEU A 140 -7.07 14.81 -6.28
CA LEU A 140 -7.20 13.37 -6.54
C LEU A 140 -7.58 13.05 -8.00
N ASN A 141 -8.44 13.87 -8.63
CA ASN A 141 -8.86 13.69 -10.02
C ASN A 141 -7.80 14.08 -11.07
N GLU A 142 -6.67 14.64 -10.64
CA GLU A 142 -5.50 14.94 -11.47
C GLU A 142 -4.41 13.87 -11.35
N LEU A 143 -4.61 12.87 -10.47
CA LEU A 143 -3.63 11.82 -10.21
C LEU A 143 -3.81 10.62 -11.13
N TYR A 144 -2.70 10.05 -11.56
CA TYR A 144 -2.60 8.93 -12.46
C TYR A 144 -1.71 7.85 -11.86
N LEU A 145 -2.17 6.60 -11.97
CA LEU A 145 -1.30 5.43 -11.80
C LEU A 145 -0.39 5.35 -13.02
N CYS A 146 0.91 5.34 -12.79
CA CYS A 146 1.94 5.27 -13.81
C CYS A 146 2.81 4.04 -13.56
N GLU A 147 3.22 3.36 -14.63
CA GLU A 147 4.14 2.22 -14.57
C GLU A 147 5.46 2.61 -15.20
N ASN A 148 6.55 2.26 -14.51
CA ASN A 148 7.92 2.61 -14.83
C ASN A 148 8.11 4.10 -15.19
N PRO A 149 7.50 5.05 -14.44
CA PRO A 149 7.69 6.45 -14.74
C PRO A 149 9.11 6.90 -14.35
N PRO A 150 9.60 8.02 -14.91
CA PRO A 150 10.72 8.73 -14.31
C PRO A 150 10.27 9.26 -12.93
N VAL A 151 10.65 8.56 -11.86
CA VAL A 151 10.23 8.89 -10.49
C VAL A 151 10.91 10.18 -10.04
N THR A 152 10.12 11.21 -9.76
CA THR A 152 10.60 12.50 -9.24
C THR A 152 10.81 12.50 -7.73
N SER A 153 10.10 11.64 -7.01
CA SER A 153 10.25 11.45 -5.56
C SER A 153 9.87 10.01 -5.19
N PRO A 154 10.66 9.33 -4.32
CA PRO A 154 10.35 7.98 -3.87
C PRO A 154 8.98 7.89 -3.20
N PHE A 155 8.54 8.95 -2.50
CA PHE A 155 7.26 8.99 -1.79
C PHE A 155 6.02 8.83 -2.68
N GLN A 156 6.16 8.99 -4.00
CA GLN A 156 5.07 8.76 -4.95
C GLN A 156 4.96 7.30 -5.38
N VAL A 157 5.97 6.47 -5.11
CA VAL A 157 6.01 5.03 -5.44
C VAL A 157 5.17 4.26 -4.42
N ILE A 158 4.30 3.39 -4.94
CA ILE A 158 3.36 2.59 -4.14
C ILE A 158 3.53 1.08 -4.31
N TYR A 159 4.32 0.66 -5.29
CA TYR A 159 4.61 -0.74 -5.58
C TYR A 159 5.89 -0.83 -6.39
N SER A 160 6.72 -1.83 -6.10
CA SER A 160 7.86 -2.17 -6.93
C SER A 160 8.16 -3.66 -6.86
N ASP A 161 8.51 -4.23 -8.00
CA ASP A 161 9.11 -5.56 -8.14
C ASP A 161 10.34 -5.49 -9.07
N GLY A 162 10.89 -6.63 -9.47
CA GLY A 162 12.08 -6.68 -10.34
C GLY A 162 11.88 -6.15 -11.77
N ALA A 163 10.64 -5.94 -12.22
CA ALA A 163 10.30 -5.52 -13.59
C ALA A 163 9.46 -4.23 -13.66
N ARG A 164 8.76 -3.88 -12.58
CA ARG A 164 7.75 -2.82 -12.55
C ARG A 164 7.92 -1.97 -11.31
N THR A 165 7.84 -0.66 -11.50
CA THR A 165 7.64 0.32 -10.44
C THR A 165 6.38 1.10 -10.73
N TRP A 166 5.42 1.13 -9.80
CA TRP A 166 4.20 1.90 -9.94
C TRP A 166 4.19 3.09 -8.99
N ALA A 167 3.79 4.25 -9.52
CA ALA A 167 3.71 5.49 -8.77
C ALA A 167 2.39 6.24 -9.05
N ILE A 168 1.98 7.06 -8.09
CA ILE A 168 0.87 8.01 -8.25
C ILE A 168 1.44 9.38 -8.60
N LEU A 169 1.23 9.81 -9.85
CA LEU A 169 1.79 11.04 -10.39
C LEU A 169 0.70 11.98 -10.91
N PRO A 170 0.88 13.30 -10.81
CA PRO A 170 -0.10 14.27 -11.26
C PRO A 170 0.05 14.59 -12.76
N LYS A 171 -1.06 14.90 -13.43
CA LYS A 171 -1.10 15.44 -14.81
C LYS A 171 -0.43 14.56 -15.88
N ARG A 172 -0.18 13.29 -15.58
CA ARG A 172 0.37 12.28 -16.49
C ARG A 172 -0.71 11.69 -17.40
N ARG A 173 -1.49 12.54 -18.08
CA ARG A 173 -2.59 12.05 -18.92
C ARG A 173 -2.06 11.26 -20.10
N GLU A 174 -0.96 11.67 -20.72
CA GLU A 174 -0.47 11.08 -21.98
C GLU A 174 0.36 9.81 -21.75
N ASP A 175 1.11 9.79 -20.66
CA ASP A 175 2.13 8.81 -20.28
C ASP A 175 1.78 7.98 -19.04
N GLY A 176 0.71 8.33 -18.30
CA GLY A 176 0.18 7.51 -17.22
C GLY A 176 -0.70 6.37 -17.74
N LEU A 177 -0.69 5.24 -17.03
CA LEU A 177 -1.52 4.09 -17.38
C LEU A 177 -3.01 4.44 -17.32
N THR A 178 -3.43 5.07 -16.22
CA THR A 178 -4.85 5.35 -15.94
C THR A 178 -5.00 6.40 -14.86
N ARG A 179 -6.11 7.14 -14.85
CA ARG A 179 -6.43 8.09 -13.78
C ARG A 179 -6.86 7.32 -12.53
N VAL A 180 -6.38 7.71 -11.35
CA VAL A 180 -6.80 7.14 -10.06
C VAL A 180 -8.32 7.27 -9.90
N GLN A 181 -9.01 6.13 -9.82
CA GLN A 181 -10.44 6.05 -9.54
C GLN A 181 -10.68 5.54 -8.12
N ALA A 182 -11.88 5.82 -7.60
CA ALA A 182 -12.34 5.31 -6.30
C ALA A 182 -12.15 3.79 -6.14
N ARG A 183 -12.44 3.05 -7.22
CA ARG A 183 -12.28 1.60 -7.29
C ARG A 183 -11.07 1.26 -8.15
N PHE A 184 -10.23 0.36 -7.65
CA PHE A 184 -9.05 -0.11 -8.36
C PHE A 184 -9.43 -0.72 -9.72
N CYS A 185 -10.40 -1.64 -9.76
CA CYS A 185 -10.86 -2.27 -11.00
C CYS A 185 -11.22 -1.27 -12.11
N THR A 186 -11.84 -0.13 -11.77
CA THR A 186 -12.16 0.91 -12.77
C THR A 186 -10.90 1.59 -13.31
N SER A 187 -9.88 1.77 -12.48
CA SER A 187 -8.57 2.26 -12.93
C SER A 187 -7.92 1.22 -13.84
N TRP A 188 -7.91 -0.04 -13.40
CA TRP A 188 -7.34 -1.20 -14.08
C TRP A 188 -7.94 -1.44 -15.47
N ASP A 189 -9.26 -1.42 -15.61
CA ASP A 189 -9.94 -1.69 -16.89
C ASP A 189 -9.77 -0.57 -17.91
N ARG A 190 -9.44 0.65 -17.45
CA ARG A 190 -9.26 1.83 -18.29
C ARG A 190 -7.80 2.10 -18.67
N ARG A 191 -6.90 1.17 -18.39
CA ARG A 191 -5.49 1.35 -18.73
C ARG A 191 -5.30 1.38 -20.24
N ARG A 192 -4.37 2.22 -20.67
CA ARG A 192 -4.05 2.43 -22.09
C ARG A 192 -3.28 1.28 -22.71
N GLU A 193 -2.45 0.63 -21.92
CA GLU A 193 -1.60 -0.48 -22.35
C GLU A 193 -1.96 -1.73 -21.56
N LEU A 194 -2.14 -2.85 -22.28
CA LEU A 194 -2.36 -4.17 -21.73
C LEU A 194 -1.19 -5.06 -22.16
N ILE A 195 -0.19 -5.19 -21.30
CA ILE A 195 0.96 -6.07 -21.56
C ILE A 195 0.75 -7.37 -20.78
N PHE A 196 -0.10 -8.29 -21.25
CA PHE A 196 -0.28 -9.58 -20.55
C PHE A 196 -0.40 -10.81 -21.48
N GLY A 197 0.46 -11.80 -21.24
CA GLY A 197 0.38 -13.18 -21.72
C GLY A 197 0.51 -14.19 -20.57
N GLY A 198 0.05 -15.43 -20.73
CA GLY A 198 0.17 -16.48 -19.71
C GLY A 198 -0.67 -16.24 -18.44
N ASP A 199 -0.16 -16.67 -17.27
CA ASP A 199 -0.84 -16.56 -15.97
C ASP A 199 -1.18 -15.11 -15.57
N TYR A 200 -0.45 -14.14 -16.13
CA TYR A 200 -0.75 -12.72 -15.95
C TYR A 200 -2.10 -12.31 -16.55
N ARG A 201 -2.67 -13.07 -17.48
CA ARG A 201 -4.05 -12.84 -17.95
C ARG A 201 -5.08 -13.21 -16.90
N ILE A 202 -4.84 -14.29 -16.14
CA ILE A 202 -5.71 -14.73 -15.05
C ILE A 202 -5.65 -13.68 -13.93
N LEU A 203 -4.44 -13.26 -13.55
CA LEU A 203 -4.25 -12.15 -12.60
C LEU A 203 -4.97 -10.89 -13.10
N GLY A 204 -4.84 -10.56 -14.38
CA GLY A 204 -5.50 -9.39 -14.97
C GLY A 204 -7.02 -9.44 -14.88
N GLY A 205 -7.63 -10.59 -15.18
CA GLY A 205 -9.07 -10.78 -15.02
C GLY A 205 -9.52 -10.74 -13.55
N PHE A 206 -8.70 -11.26 -12.63
CA PHE A 206 -8.99 -11.19 -11.21
C PHE A 206 -8.95 -9.76 -10.68
N LEU A 207 -7.94 -8.97 -11.07
CA LEU A 207 -7.78 -7.57 -10.71
C LEU A 207 -8.93 -6.68 -11.22
N SER A 208 -9.55 -7.02 -12.36
CA SER A 208 -10.78 -6.38 -12.85
C SER A 208 -12.00 -6.57 -11.92
N SER A 209 -11.93 -7.46 -10.93
CA SER A 209 -13.00 -7.66 -9.94
C SER A 209 -12.74 -6.98 -8.58
N ILE A 210 -11.51 -6.51 -8.34
CA ILE A 210 -11.11 -5.97 -7.03
C ILE A 210 -11.30 -4.45 -7.00
N GLY A 211 -12.20 -3.99 -6.14
CA GLY A 211 -12.44 -2.55 -5.95
C GLY A 211 -11.44 -1.87 -5.01
N SER A 212 -10.82 -2.60 -4.08
CA SER A 212 -9.84 -2.06 -3.14
C SER A 212 -8.46 -1.91 -3.76
N TRP A 213 -7.86 -0.74 -3.60
CA TRP A 213 -6.47 -0.49 -4.01
C TRP A 213 -5.47 -1.33 -3.23
N SER A 214 -5.52 -1.31 -1.89
CA SER A 214 -4.57 -2.06 -1.07
C SER A 214 -4.70 -3.58 -1.22
N THR A 215 -5.92 -4.10 -1.38
CA THR A 215 -6.14 -5.52 -1.69
C THR A 215 -5.57 -5.88 -3.05
N ALA A 216 -5.79 -5.05 -4.09
CA ALA A 216 -5.28 -5.34 -5.42
C ALA A 216 -3.75 -5.39 -5.46
N LEU A 217 -3.07 -4.42 -4.82
CA LEU A 217 -1.61 -4.39 -4.73
C LEU A 217 -1.07 -5.59 -3.94
N ALA A 218 -1.72 -5.96 -2.84
CA ALA A 218 -1.36 -7.15 -2.07
C ALA A 218 -1.53 -8.46 -2.87
N VAL A 219 -2.57 -8.54 -3.71
CA VAL A 219 -2.79 -9.67 -4.62
C VAL A 219 -1.69 -9.74 -5.68
N ILE A 220 -1.25 -8.61 -6.22
CA ILE A 220 -0.15 -8.56 -7.19
C ILE A 220 1.15 -9.06 -6.52
N GLU A 221 1.45 -8.60 -5.30
CA GLU A 221 2.63 -9.07 -4.55
C GLU A 221 2.55 -10.56 -4.23
N ASP A 222 1.42 -11.03 -3.69
CA ASP A 222 1.23 -12.46 -3.38
C ASP A 222 1.36 -13.33 -4.65
N PHE A 223 0.85 -12.85 -5.79
CA PHE A 223 0.95 -13.57 -7.06
C PHE A 223 2.40 -13.61 -7.56
N GLN A 224 3.16 -12.53 -7.42
CA GLN A 224 4.57 -12.52 -7.80
C GLN A 224 5.36 -13.53 -6.97
N GLU A 225 5.11 -13.59 -5.66
CA GLU A 225 5.73 -14.58 -4.78
C GLU A 225 5.40 -16.02 -5.19
N LEU A 226 4.15 -16.28 -5.61
CA LEU A 226 3.75 -17.59 -6.13
C LEU A 226 4.54 -17.97 -7.38
N VAL A 227 4.70 -17.04 -8.32
CA VAL A 227 5.44 -17.24 -9.58
C VAL A 227 6.93 -17.46 -9.31
N ASP A 228 7.54 -16.68 -8.42
CA ASP A 228 8.97 -16.79 -8.11
C ASP A 228 9.34 -18.10 -7.38
N CYS A 229 8.36 -18.76 -6.74
CA CYS A 229 8.55 -20.05 -6.08
C CYS A 229 8.41 -21.27 -7.03
N CYS A 230 7.96 -21.07 -8.27
CA CYS A 230 7.71 -22.11 -9.26
C CYS A 230 8.82 -22.17 -10.32
#